data_AF-A0A4R7UR28-F1
#
_entry.id   AF-A0A4R7UR28-F1
#
_cell.length_a   1.000
_cell.length_b   1.000
_cell.length_c   1.000
_cell.angle_alpha   90.00
_cell.angle_beta   90.00
_cell.angle_gamma   90.00
#
_symmetry.space_group_name_H-M   'P 1'
#
loop_
_entity.id
_entity.type
_entity.pdbx_description
1 polymer ?
#
loop_
_entity_poly.entity_id
_entity_poly.type
_entity_poly.pdbx_seq_one_letter_code
_entity_poly.pdbx_strand_id
1 'polypeptide(L)'
;MIRKASELLERFIEVERSKLQGFNMPHMPTLGSAYEEITKQGIYQDFAIPKSLDLRVVSGFICVGGVMLFEQIDCMLVHGEGERYGLTGQFKYDIEKVLCIFEVKKTLRKADYVDAMEHLANIRRKFADNFEERLINEGYEPDITNARRRFSQLTGKVAPERYLDIHHLSSADGMLFYVLVQESLAPITIIHGYEGYKTEKGLRTVFSDILEEAWKSGDRRLGIPSIPTLVTSNNFCLVKGNGIPFLVMLNKDEWVPVFSTRHNSAKLILELVWSKIGTYFKAKMPWDDGLHMDSVQPLLVAKAGEINGVGGWIYNTKEFKEKHMEREDDNLWSPSVIGKAEVSAIDIMAMRGGYLLLDGDMNEYLTRMHGVTVDQVADVLIQTRLFMVDGEYIKPIHPQTFLITNEDESGFVAYEVERFDLWCAENSVPAHYMCIYLVGDE
;
A
#
# COMPACT_ATOMS: atom_id res chain seq x y z
N MET A 1 3.97 18.32 -5.08
CA MET A 1 2.79 18.64 -5.93
C MET A 1 1.48 18.01 -5.41
N ILE A 2 1.52 16.83 -4.78
CA ILE A 2 0.32 16.06 -4.44
C ILE A 2 -0.64 16.77 -3.48
N ARG A 3 -0.14 17.51 -2.47
CA ARG A 3 -0.99 18.30 -1.56
C ARG A 3 -1.83 19.34 -2.30
N LYS A 4 -1.21 20.07 -3.24
CA LYS A 4 -1.93 21.04 -4.08
C LYS A 4 -2.96 20.36 -4.99
N ALA A 5 -2.60 19.20 -5.55
CA ALA A 5 -3.52 18.43 -6.38
C ALA A 5 -4.72 17.91 -5.58
N SER A 6 -4.52 17.46 -4.34
CA SER A 6 -5.60 17.01 -3.47
C SER A 6 -6.50 18.17 -3.03
N GLU A 7 -5.94 19.33 -2.68
CA GLU A 7 -6.72 20.54 -2.39
C GLU A 7 -7.59 20.98 -3.59
N LEU A 8 -7.04 20.89 -4.81
CA LEU A 8 -7.80 21.18 -6.03
C LEU A 8 -8.91 20.15 -6.26
N LEU A 9 -8.65 18.86 -5.98
CA LEU A 9 -9.65 17.80 -6.09
C LEU A 9 -10.79 18.00 -5.08
N GLU A 10 -10.47 18.34 -3.82
CA GLU A 10 -11.47 18.65 -2.79
C GLU A 10 -12.35 19.82 -3.20
N ARG A 11 -11.74 20.93 -3.66
CA ARG A 11 -12.49 22.09 -4.15
C ARG A 11 -13.35 21.77 -5.36
N PHE A 12 -12.85 20.96 -6.29
CA PHE A 12 -13.63 20.50 -7.44
C PHE A 12 -14.87 19.72 -6.95
N ILE A 13 -14.68 18.74 -6.07
CA ILE A 13 -15.76 17.94 -5.49
C ILE A 13 -16.78 18.81 -4.75
N GLU A 14 -16.33 19.76 -3.94
CA GLU A 14 -17.20 20.68 -3.20
C GLU A 14 -18.07 21.53 -4.14
N VAL A 15 -17.49 22.07 -5.20
CA VAL A 15 -18.19 22.88 -6.19
C VAL A 15 -19.24 22.04 -6.93
N GLU A 16 -18.87 20.86 -7.43
CA GLU A 16 -19.81 20.01 -8.15
C GLU A 16 -20.93 19.48 -7.24
N ARG A 17 -20.62 19.11 -6.00
CA ARG A 17 -21.63 18.70 -5.01
C ARG A 17 -22.59 19.84 -4.69
N SER A 18 -22.10 21.08 -4.58
CA SER A 18 -22.94 22.25 -4.32
C SER A 18 -23.89 22.54 -5.49
N LYS A 19 -23.45 22.33 -6.74
CA LYS A 19 -24.33 22.43 -7.91
C LYS A 19 -25.48 21.43 -7.84
N LEU A 20 -25.23 20.19 -7.41
CA LEU A 20 -26.27 19.17 -7.25
C LEU A 20 -27.35 19.57 -6.24
N GLN A 21 -27.02 20.35 -5.19
CA GLN A 21 -28.02 20.84 -4.23
C GLN A 21 -29.02 21.83 -4.87
N GLY A 22 -28.64 22.48 -5.98
CA GLY A 22 -29.52 23.37 -6.74
C GLY A 22 -30.53 22.65 -7.64
N PHE A 23 -30.41 21.33 -7.81
CA PHE A 23 -31.32 20.52 -8.63
C PHE A 23 -32.19 19.62 -7.76
N ASN A 24 -33.51 19.63 -7.99
CA ASN A 24 -34.40 18.66 -7.38
C ASN A 24 -34.29 17.31 -8.12
N MET A 25 -33.48 16.39 -7.60
CA MET A 25 -33.29 15.05 -8.15
C MET A 25 -33.91 14.00 -7.22
N PRO A 26 -35.24 13.78 -7.25
CA PRO A 26 -35.93 12.85 -6.35
C PRO A 26 -35.68 11.37 -6.70
N HIS A 27 -35.24 11.07 -7.92
CA HIS A 27 -35.00 9.71 -8.38
C HIS A 27 -33.60 9.23 -7.94
N MET A 28 -33.57 8.30 -6.97
CA MET A 28 -32.35 7.82 -6.31
C MET A 28 -31.27 7.31 -7.29
N PRO A 29 -31.58 6.51 -8.33
CA PRO A 29 -30.57 6.09 -9.32
C PRO A 29 -29.91 7.26 -10.05
N THR A 30 -30.68 8.28 -10.43
CA THR A 30 -30.16 9.45 -11.15
C THR A 30 -29.25 10.29 -10.26
N LEU A 31 -29.57 10.36 -8.97
CA LEU A 31 -28.69 10.99 -7.98
C LEU A 31 -27.39 10.19 -7.81
N GLY A 32 -27.44 8.87 -7.80
CA GLY A 32 -26.26 7.99 -7.78
C GLY A 32 -25.31 8.29 -8.95
N SER A 33 -25.84 8.24 -10.19
CA SER A 33 -25.06 8.52 -11.40
C SER A 33 -24.44 9.92 -11.43
N ALA A 34 -25.06 10.91 -10.75
CA ALA A 34 -24.47 12.24 -10.63
C ALA A 34 -23.19 12.22 -9.78
N TYR A 35 -23.17 11.49 -8.66
CA TYR A 35 -21.96 11.34 -7.84
C TYR A 35 -20.87 10.51 -8.53
N GLU A 36 -21.26 9.47 -9.28
CA GLU A 36 -20.35 8.71 -10.14
C GLU A 36 -19.67 9.64 -11.17
N GLU A 37 -20.44 10.53 -11.79
CA GLU A 37 -19.94 11.51 -12.75
C GLU A 37 -18.98 12.52 -12.13
N ILE A 38 -19.25 13.02 -10.90
CA ILE A 38 -18.31 13.88 -10.16
C ILE A 38 -16.98 13.16 -9.97
N THR A 39 -17.01 11.90 -9.52
CA THR A 39 -15.79 11.10 -9.31
C THR A 39 -15.00 10.97 -10.63
N LYS A 40 -15.68 10.62 -11.72
CA LYS A 40 -15.02 10.47 -13.03
C LYS A 40 -14.36 11.75 -13.50
N GLN A 41 -15.09 12.87 -13.44
CA GLN A 41 -14.58 14.16 -13.89
C GLN A 41 -13.46 14.69 -12.98
N GLY A 42 -13.53 14.44 -11.68
CA GLY A 42 -12.47 14.81 -10.72
C GLY A 42 -11.16 14.06 -10.99
N ILE A 43 -11.23 12.74 -11.17
CA ILE A 43 -10.04 11.93 -11.52
C ILE A 43 -9.53 12.26 -12.92
N TYR A 44 -10.40 12.61 -13.86
CA TYR A 44 -10.01 13.02 -15.20
C TYR A 44 -9.50 14.47 -15.28
N GLN A 45 -9.21 15.16 -14.19
CA GLN A 45 -8.53 16.45 -14.27
C GLN A 45 -7.02 16.30 -14.56
N ASP A 46 -6.40 17.31 -15.17
CA ASP A 46 -4.97 17.32 -15.51
C ASP A 46 -4.07 17.31 -14.26
N PHE A 47 -4.54 17.90 -13.15
CA PHE A 47 -3.83 17.84 -11.87
C PHE A 47 -3.95 16.47 -11.19
N ALA A 48 -4.92 15.64 -11.59
CA ALA A 48 -5.19 14.35 -10.96
C ALA A 48 -4.53 13.19 -11.70
N ILE A 49 -4.48 13.20 -13.04
CA ILE A 49 -3.78 12.18 -13.84
C ILE A 49 -3.06 12.79 -15.05
N PRO A 50 -1.89 12.25 -15.45
CA PRO A 50 -1.14 12.73 -16.61
C PRO A 50 -1.79 12.28 -17.94
N LYS A 51 -2.20 13.24 -18.77
CA LYS A 51 -2.89 12.96 -20.05
C LYS A 51 -2.01 12.34 -21.12
N SER A 52 -0.69 12.50 -21.03
CA SER A 52 0.26 11.93 -21.97
C SER A 52 0.39 10.41 -21.89
N LEU A 53 -0.21 9.74 -20.89
CA LEU A 53 -0.12 8.30 -20.66
C LEU A 53 -1.32 7.50 -21.22
N ASP A 54 -2.11 8.08 -22.13
CA ASP A 54 -3.34 7.46 -22.69
C ASP A 54 -4.26 6.88 -21.60
N LEU A 55 -4.38 7.62 -20.51
CA LEU A 55 -5.22 7.29 -19.36
C LEU A 55 -6.63 7.82 -19.56
N ARG A 56 -7.61 7.01 -19.18
CA ARG A 56 -9.04 7.30 -19.34
C ARG A 56 -9.81 6.97 -18.07
N VAL A 57 -10.92 7.67 -17.89
CA VAL A 57 -11.83 7.44 -16.78
C VAL A 57 -13.20 7.12 -17.33
N VAL A 58 -13.68 5.90 -17.11
CA VAL A 58 -14.88 5.34 -17.76
C VAL A 58 -15.77 4.59 -16.77
N SER A 59 -17.03 4.34 -17.15
CA SER A 59 -17.91 3.37 -16.49
C SER A 59 -18.06 2.14 -17.39
N GLY A 60 -18.35 0.97 -16.82
CA GLY A 60 -18.66 -0.22 -17.63
C GLY A 60 -18.25 -1.53 -16.98
N PHE A 61 -17.71 -2.46 -17.75
CA PHE A 61 -17.51 -3.85 -17.35
C PHE A 61 -16.04 -4.25 -17.44
N ILE A 62 -15.65 -5.19 -16.58
CA ILE A 62 -14.32 -5.79 -16.60
C ILE A 62 -14.39 -7.16 -17.28
N CYS A 63 -13.45 -7.43 -18.16
CA CYS A 63 -13.18 -8.75 -18.73
C CYS A 63 -11.99 -9.38 -18.01
N VAL A 64 -12.11 -10.65 -17.67
CA VAL A 64 -11.04 -11.44 -17.02
C VAL A 64 -10.89 -12.73 -17.80
N GLY A 65 -9.69 -13.01 -18.33
CA GLY A 65 -9.45 -14.20 -19.15
C GLY A 65 -10.37 -14.28 -20.38
N GLY A 66 -10.71 -13.14 -20.98
CA GLY A 66 -11.65 -13.04 -22.11
C GLY A 66 -13.14 -13.17 -21.74
N VAL A 67 -13.48 -13.32 -20.46
CA VAL A 67 -14.87 -13.41 -19.98
C VAL A 67 -15.28 -12.12 -19.30
N MET A 68 -16.36 -11.50 -19.79
CA MET A 68 -16.95 -10.29 -19.20
C MET A 68 -17.67 -10.63 -17.89
N LEU A 69 -17.38 -9.88 -16.83
CA LEU A 69 -18.12 -9.95 -15.58
C LEU A 69 -19.51 -9.28 -15.73
N PHE A 70 -20.49 -9.76 -14.97
CA PHE A 70 -21.88 -9.31 -15.11
C PHE A 70 -22.17 -7.95 -14.46
N GLU A 71 -21.44 -7.64 -13.40
CA GLU A 71 -21.66 -6.44 -12.59
C GLU A 71 -20.96 -5.25 -13.23
N GLN A 72 -21.65 -4.12 -13.24
CA GLN A 72 -21.15 -2.86 -13.78
C GLN A 72 -20.30 -2.15 -12.72
N ILE A 73 -19.21 -1.53 -13.16
CA ILE A 73 -18.37 -0.65 -12.36
C ILE A 73 -18.76 0.81 -12.61
N ASP A 74 -18.96 1.55 -11.52
CA ASP A 74 -19.31 2.96 -11.52
C ASP A 74 -18.24 3.82 -12.21
N CYS A 75 -16.97 3.62 -11.84
CA CYS A 75 -15.84 4.36 -12.37
C CYS A 75 -14.55 3.51 -12.37
N MET A 76 -13.84 3.52 -13.49
CA MET A 76 -12.55 2.87 -13.67
C MET A 76 -11.54 3.85 -14.24
N LEU A 77 -10.33 3.86 -13.67
CA LEU A 77 -9.15 4.42 -14.34
C LEU A 77 -8.51 3.29 -15.16
N VAL A 78 -8.35 3.53 -16.46
CA VAL A 78 -7.88 2.52 -17.41
C VAL A 78 -6.80 3.08 -18.35
N HIS A 79 -6.00 2.19 -18.91
CA HIS A 79 -5.00 2.49 -19.93
C HIS A 79 -5.49 2.05 -21.32
N GLY A 80 -5.39 2.96 -22.28
CA GLY A 80 -5.67 2.69 -23.69
C GLY A 80 -7.15 2.68 -24.05
N GLU A 81 -7.44 2.31 -25.29
CA GLU A 81 -8.79 2.09 -25.80
C GLU A 81 -9.43 0.82 -25.22
N GLY A 82 -10.76 0.88 -25.03
CA GLY A 82 -11.62 -0.25 -24.67
C GLY A 82 -12.75 -0.45 -25.64
N GLU A 83 -13.50 -1.54 -25.51
CA GLU A 83 -14.62 -1.86 -26.39
C GLU A 83 -15.89 -1.19 -25.88
N ARG A 84 -16.53 -0.35 -26.69
CA ARG A 84 -17.82 0.25 -26.32
C ARG A 84 -18.88 -0.83 -26.15
N TYR A 85 -19.62 -0.79 -25.04
CA TYR A 85 -20.69 -1.73 -24.75
C TYR A 85 -21.97 -1.37 -25.51
N GLY A 86 -22.14 -1.97 -26.69
CA GLY A 86 -23.28 -1.71 -27.56
C GLY A 86 -23.40 -0.24 -27.95
N LEU A 87 -24.60 0.34 -27.82
CA LEU A 87 -24.87 1.75 -28.10
C LEU A 87 -24.79 2.65 -26.84
N THR A 88 -24.31 2.12 -25.72
CA THR A 88 -24.28 2.84 -24.42
C THR A 88 -23.05 3.75 -24.30
N GLY A 89 -22.96 4.55 -23.23
CA GLY A 89 -21.75 5.29 -22.87
C GLY A 89 -20.72 4.46 -22.07
N GLN A 90 -20.91 3.14 -22.01
CA GLN A 90 -20.11 2.25 -21.19
C GLN A 90 -19.12 1.45 -22.03
N PHE A 91 -18.09 0.92 -21.37
CA PHE A 91 -16.98 0.23 -22.03
C PHE A 91 -16.63 -1.08 -21.34
N LYS A 92 -16.08 -2.03 -22.10
CA LYS A 92 -15.44 -3.23 -21.61
C LYS A 92 -13.93 -3.04 -21.64
N TYR A 93 -13.27 -3.45 -20.57
CA TYR A 93 -11.80 -3.46 -20.48
C TYR A 93 -11.32 -4.78 -19.88
N ASP A 94 -10.24 -5.33 -20.44
CA ASP A 94 -9.50 -6.41 -19.79
C ASP A 94 -8.89 -5.90 -18.48
N ILE A 95 -8.91 -6.74 -17.45
CA ILE A 95 -8.48 -6.36 -16.10
C ILE A 95 -7.03 -5.89 -16.03
N GLU A 96 -6.16 -6.37 -16.93
CA GLU A 96 -4.76 -5.94 -17.07
C GLU A 96 -4.61 -4.47 -17.54
N LYS A 97 -5.66 -3.88 -18.12
CA LYS A 97 -5.71 -2.46 -18.50
C LYS A 97 -6.36 -1.59 -17.43
N VAL A 98 -6.92 -2.18 -16.38
CA VAL A 98 -7.60 -1.45 -15.30
C VAL A 98 -6.59 -1.14 -14.20
N LEU A 99 -6.39 0.15 -13.91
CA LEU A 99 -5.48 0.59 -12.85
C LEU A 99 -6.23 0.75 -11.53
N CYS A 100 -7.43 1.33 -11.56
CA CYS A 100 -8.23 1.60 -10.38
C CYS A 100 -9.72 1.39 -10.65
N ILE A 101 -10.45 0.88 -9.66
CA ILE A 101 -11.88 0.60 -9.66
C ILE A 101 -12.50 1.38 -8.49
N PHE A 102 -13.57 2.11 -8.76
CA PHE A 102 -14.31 2.88 -7.78
C PHE A 102 -15.74 2.36 -7.68
N GLU A 103 -16.18 2.08 -6.46
CA GLU A 103 -17.58 1.92 -6.05
C GLU A 103 -18.02 3.21 -5.36
N VAL A 104 -18.98 3.94 -5.94
CA VAL A 104 -19.32 5.30 -5.51
C VAL A 104 -20.66 5.31 -4.80
N LYS A 105 -20.68 5.76 -3.55
CA LYS A 105 -21.91 5.91 -2.76
C LYS A 105 -22.06 7.37 -2.32
N LYS A 106 -23.26 7.94 -2.48
CA LYS A 106 -23.56 9.26 -1.90
C LYS A 106 -23.36 9.23 -0.38
N THR A 107 -24.02 8.29 0.29
CA THR A 107 -23.93 8.09 1.74
C THR A 107 -23.60 6.64 1.99
N LEU A 108 -22.40 6.35 2.47
CA LEU A 108 -21.96 4.98 2.76
C LEU A 108 -22.61 4.50 4.06
N ARG A 109 -23.54 3.53 3.96
CA ARG A 109 -24.11 2.80 5.10
C ARG A 109 -23.57 1.38 5.13
N LYS A 110 -23.80 0.66 6.24
CA LYS A 110 -23.29 -0.73 6.41
C LYS A 110 -23.72 -1.65 5.26
N ALA A 111 -24.98 -1.59 4.82
CA ALA A 111 -25.46 -2.41 3.71
C ALA A 111 -24.73 -2.08 2.39
N ASP A 112 -24.55 -0.80 2.08
CA ASP A 112 -23.81 -0.36 0.89
C ASP A 112 -22.32 -0.75 0.97
N TYR A 113 -21.75 -0.75 2.17
CA TYR A 113 -20.36 -1.14 2.40
C TYR A 113 -20.18 -2.65 2.19
N VAL A 114 -21.07 -3.49 2.74
CA VAL A 114 -21.03 -4.94 2.51
C VAL A 114 -21.15 -5.25 1.03
N ASP A 115 -22.14 -4.67 0.35
CA ASP A 115 -22.38 -4.86 -1.09
C ASP A 115 -21.15 -4.51 -1.95
N ALA A 116 -20.60 -3.30 -1.76
CA ALA A 116 -19.40 -2.87 -2.48
C ALA A 116 -18.17 -3.72 -2.14
N MET A 117 -18.01 -4.15 -0.88
CA MET A 117 -16.91 -5.00 -0.47
C MET A 117 -17.01 -6.40 -1.09
N GLU A 118 -18.20 -6.98 -1.17
CA GLU A 118 -18.44 -8.28 -1.81
C GLU A 118 -18.19 -8.24 -3.32
N HIS A 119 -18.67 -7.18 -3.99
CA HIS A 119 -18.46 -6.96 -5.42
C HIS A 119 -16.96 -6.84 -5.74
N LEU A 120 -16.25 -5.95 -5.05
CA LEU A 120 -14.81 -5.76 -5.26
C LEU A 120 -14.02 -7.03 -4.91
N ALA A 121 -14.38 -7.76 -3.85
CA ALA A 121 -13.77 -9.04 -3.52
C ALA A 121 -13.98 -10.08 -4.62
N ASN A 122 -15.12 -10.07 -5.32
CA ASN A 122 -15.38 -10.95 -6.45
C ASN A 122 -14.45 -10.69 -7.62
N ILE A 123 -14.24 -9.42 -7.97
CA ILE A 123 -13.29 -9.01 -9.01
C ILE A 123 -11.87 -9.46 -8.64
N ARG A 124 -11.46 -9.26 -7.38
CA ARG A 124 -10.14 -9.67 -6.87
C ARG A 124 -9.94 -11.19 -6.96
N ARG A 125 -10.95 -11.99 -6.65
CA ARG A 125 -10.88 -13.45 -6.82
C ARG A 125 -10.75 -13.84 -8.29
N LYS A 126 -11.53 -13.23 -9.17
CA LYS A 126 -11.44 -13.51 -10.61
C LYS A 126 -10.07 -13.13 -11.18
N PHE A 127 -9.50 -12.02 -10.73
CA PHE A 127 -8.12 -11.67 -11.03
C PHE A 127 -7.15 -12.77 -10.59
N ALA A 128 -7.26 -13.23 -9.34
CA ALA A 128 -6.40 -14.27 -8.80
C ALA A 128 -6.53 -15.60 -9.56
N ASP A 129 -7.77 -16.04 -9.86
CA ASP A 129 -8.04 -17.26 -10.65
C ASP A 129 -7.36 -17.17 -12.03
N ASN A 130 -7.49 -16.02 -12.71
CA ASN A 130 -6.87 -15.77 -14.02
C ASN A 130 -5.34 -15.67 -13.91
N PHE A 131 -4.83 -15.08 -12.85
CA PHE A 131 -3.39 -15.02 -12.59
C PHE A 131 -2.80 -16.44 -12.50
N GLU A 132 -3.42 -17.33 -11.72
CA GLU A 132 -2.98 -18.73 -11.60
C GLU A 132 -3.11 -19.50 -12.92
N GLU A 133 -4.20 -19.31 -13.64
CA GLU A 133 -4.41 -19.92 -14.97
C GLU A 133 -3.28 -19.52 -15.94
N ARG A 134 -2.94 -18.22 -15.99
CA ARG A 134 -1.87 -17.70 -16.84
C ARG A 134 -0.50 -18.23 -16.43
N LEU A 135 -0.23 -18.37 -15.13
CA LEU A 135 1.00 -18.96 -14.63
C LEU A 135 1.17 -20.41 -15.10
N ILE A 136 0.11 -21.23 -14.94
CA ILE A 136 0.16 -22.68 -15.19
C ILE A 136 0.12 -22.99 -16.69
N ASN A 137 -0.76 -22.31 -17.45
CA ASN A 137 -1.10 -22.69 -18.81
C ASN A 137 -0.49 -21.79 -19.89
N GLU A 138 -0.08 -20.56 -19.55
CA GLU A 138 0.48 -19.60 -20.53
C GLU A 138 1.98 -19.33 -20.33
N GLY A 139 2.59 -19.85 -19.25
CA GLY A 139 3.99 -19.58 -18.92
C GLY A 139 4.23 -18.12 -18.54
N TYR A 140 3.21 -17.44 -18.00
CA TYR A 140 3.33 -16.08 -17.51
C TYR A 140 4.36 -16.00 -16.37
N GLU A 141 5.23 -14.99 -16.38
CA GLU A 141 6.12 -14.68 -15.27
C GLU A 141 5.81 -13.25 -14.79
N PRO A 142 5.29 -13.08 -13.57
CA PRO A 142 4.89 -11.77 -13.07
C PRO A 142 6.09 -10.93 -12.63
N ASP A 143 5.99 -9.60 -12.80
CA ASP A 143 6.94 -8.66 -12.19
C ASP A 143 6.70 -8.60 -10.67
N ILE A 144 7.58 -9.26 -9.92
CA ILE A 144 7.51 -9.35 -8.45
C ILE A 144 8.40 -8.32 -7.75
N THR A 145 9.00 -7.36 -8.45
CA THR A 145 9.99 -6.41 -7.90
C THR A 145 9.48 -5.71 -6.64
N ASN A 146 8.27 -5.17 -6.69
CA ASN A 146 7.65 -4.50 -5.54
C ASN A 146 7.34 -5.48 -4.41
N ALA A 147 6.76 -6.65 -4.72
CA ALA A 147 6.41 -7.65 -3.73
C ALA A 147 7.65 -8.17 -2.99
N ARG A 148 8.76 -8.41 -3.70
CA ARG A 148 10.04 -8.81 -3.14
C ARG A 148 10.55 -7.80 -2.12
N ARG A 149 10.62 -6.51 -2.52
CA ARG A 149 11.04 -5.43 -1.63
C ARG A 149 10.18 -5.39 -0.36
N ARG A 150 8.86 -5.44 -0.50
CA ARG A 150 7.94 -5.37 0.66
C ARG A 150 8.02 -6.60 1.54
N PHE A 151 8.21 -7.78 0.96
CA PHE A 151 8.43 -9.01 1.73
C PHE A 151 9.67 -8.88 2.60
N SER A 152 10.78 -8.40 2.04
CA SER A 152 12.02 -8.20 2.79
C SER A 152 11.89 -7.14 3.87
N GLN A 153 11.17 -6.05 3.61
CA GLN A 153 10.88 -5.05 4.65
C GLN A 153 10.05 -5.65 5.78
N LEU A 154 8.99 -6.38 5.46
CA LEU A 154 8.08 -6.96 6.46
C LEU A 154 8.75 -8.04 7.31
N THR A 155 9.54 -8.91 6.69
CA THR A 155 10.05 -10.14 7.33
C THR A 155 11.51 -10.04 7.76
N GLY A 156 12.27 -9.09 7.22
CA GLY A 156 13.73 -9.06 7.35
C GLY A 156 14.45 -10.19 6.61
N LYS A 157 13.76 -10.94 5.73
CA LYS A 157 14.33 -12.06 4.97
C LYS A 157 14.49 -11.70 3.50
N VAL A 158 15.44 -12.33 2.82
CA VAL A 158 15.50 -12.29 1.36
C VAL A 158 14.21 -12.84 0.75
N ALA A 159 13.67 -12.12 -0.24
CA ALA A 159 12.50 -12.56 -0.99
C ALA A 159 12.89 -13.50 -2.13
N PRO A 160 11.98 -14.37 -2.61
CA PRO A 160 12.22 -15.20 -3.79
C PRO A 160 12.64 -14.40 -5.02
N GLU A 161 13.57 -14.94 -5.83
CA GLU A 161 14.00 -14.32 -7.10
C GLU A 161 12.93 -14.42 -8.19
N ARG A 162 12.19 -15.53 -8.20
CA ARG A 162 11.06 -15.78 -9.11
C ARG A 162 9.80 -16.10 -8.34
N TYR A 163 8.64 -15.91 -8.96
CA TYR A 163 7.38 -16.19 -8.27
C TYR A 163 7.26 -17.65 -7.85
N LEU A 164 7.65 -18.59 -8.73
CA LEU A 164 7.54 -20.03 -8.49
C LEU A 164 8.40 -20.53 -7.32
N ASP A 165 9.41 -19.77 -6.91
CA ASP A 165 10.24 -20.08 -5.73
C ASP A 165 9.48 -19.86 -4.41
N ILE A 166 8.23 -19.36 -4.46
CA ILE A 166 7.30 -19.30 -3.33
C ILE A 166 7.12 -20.66 -2.62
N HIS A 167 7.29 -21.77 -3.34
CA HIS A 167 7.19 -23.12 -2.78
C HIS A 167 8.37 -23.51 -1.88
N HIS A 168 9.46 -22.73 -1.89
CA HIS A 168 10.59 -22.90 -0.96
C HIS A 168 10.39 -22.11 0.34
N LEU A 169 9.38 -21.25 0.42
CA LEU A 169 9.06 -20.50 1.63
C LEU A 169 8.31 -21.37 2.63
N SER A 170 8.35 -20.99 3.91
CA SER A 170 7.41 -21.51 4.90
C SER A 170 5.97 -21.20 4.48
N SER A 171 4.99 -22.00 4.90
CA SER A 171 3.57 -21.77 4.58
C SER A 171 3.13 -20.33 4.89
N ALA A 172 3.52 -19.80 6.04
CA ALA A 172 3.20 -18.43 6.45
C ALA A 172 3.88 -17.36 5.57
N ASP A 173 5.16 -17.54 5.26
CA ASP A 173 5.90 -16.62 4.39
C ASP A 173 5.37 -16.68 2.95
N GLY A 174 5.04 -17.87 2.44
CA GLY A 174 4.44 -18.05 1.12
C GLY A 174 3.08 -17.36 1.01
N MET A 175 2.22 -17.49 2.02
CA MET A 175 0.94 -16.75 2.07
C MET A 175 1.14 -15.23 2.05
N LEU A 176 2.09 -14.72 2.83
CA LEU A 176 2.41 -13.29 2.83
C LEU A 176 2.92 -12.84 1.46
N PHE A 177 3.89 -13.57 0.90
CA PHE A 177 4.47 -13.24 -0.39
C PHE A 177 3.42 -13.25 -1.51
N TYR A 178 2.56 -14.26 -1.55
CA TYR A 178 1.42 -14.34 -2.47
C TYR A 178 0.54 -13.08 -2.41
N VAL A 179 0.17 -12.66 -1.19
CA VAL A 179 -0.67 -11.46 -1.01
C VAL A 179 0.05 -10.22 -1.53
N LEU A 180 1.33 -10.03 -1.24
CA LEU A 180 2.09 -8.87 -1.72
C LEU A 180 2.18 -8.84 -3.26
N VAL A 181 2.34 -10.00 -3.91
CA VAL A 181 2.31 -10.12 -5.37
C VAL A 181 0.94 -9.72 -5.91
N GLN A 182 -0.14 -10.32 -5.41
CA GLN A 182 -1.51 -10.00 -5.82
C GLN A 182 -1.84 -8.51 -5.62
N GLU A 183 -1.44 -7.92 -4.51
CA GLU A 183 -1.67 -6.51 -4.22
C GLU A 183 -0.88 -5.57 -5.14
N SER A 184 0.32 -5.95 -5.56
CA SER A 184 1.13 -5.13 -6.48
C SER A 184 0.59 -5.11 -7.92
N LEU A 185 0.06 -6.23 -8.39
CA LEU A 185 -0.32 -6.42 -9.79
C LEU A 185 -1.76 -6.03 -10.07
N ALA A 186 -2.69 -6.42 -9.20
CA ALA A 186 -4.11 -6.22 -9.44
C ALA A 186 -4.53 -4.73 -9.36
N PRO A 187 -5.70 -4.37 -9.92
CA PRO A 187 -6.22 -3.02 -9.83
C PRO A 187 -6.44 -2.59 -8.37
N ILE A 188 -6.26 -1.30 -8.10
CA ILE A 188 -6.65 -0.69 -6.83
C ILE A 188 -8.17 -0.67 -6.75
N THR A 189 -8.72 -1.02 -5.58
CA THR A 189 -10.16 -1.04 -5.34
C THR A 189 -10.54 -0.02 -4.29
N ILE A 190 -11.41 0.93 -4.65
CA ILE A 190 -11.79 2.07 -3.81
C ILE A 190 -13.30 2.09 -3.61
N ILE A 191 -13.75 2.10 -2.36
CA ILE A 191 -15.12 2.43 -2.01
C ILE A 191 -15.14 3.91 -1.61
N HIS A 192 -15.79 4.74 -2.42
CA HIS A 192 -15.85 6.18 -2.22
C HIS A 192 -17.23 6.61 -1.71
N GLY A 193 -17.34 6.83 -0.41
CA GLY A 193 -18.49 7.47 0.23
C GLY A 193 -18.31 8.98 0.36
N TYR A 194 -19.09 9.78 -0.38
CA TYR A 194 -19.08 11.25 -0.23
C TYR A 194 -19.55 11.69 1.17
N GLU A 195 -20.48 10.94 1.73
CA GLU A 195 -21.00 11.07 3.09
C GLU A 195 -21.05 9.70 3.77
N GLY A 196 -21.34 9.68 5.07
CA GLY A 196 -21.47 8.44 5.83
C GLY A 196 -21.18 8.62 7.31
N TYR A 197 -20.37 7.72 7.86
CA TYR A 197 -19.92 7.66 9.25
C TYR A 197 -19.38 8.99 9.75
N LYS A 198 -19.90 9.44 10.91
CA LYS A 198 -19.58 10.74 11.51
C LYS A 198 -18.31 10.74 12.35
N THR A 199 -17.77 9.57 12.68
CA THR A 199 -16.53 9.42 13.43
C THR A 199 -15.65 8.34 12.82
N GLU A 200 -14.34 8.44 13.06
CA GLU A 200 -13.37 7.41 12.66
C GLU A 200 -13.71 6.08 13.36
N LYS A 201 -14.08 6.12 14.65
CA LYS A 201 -14.56 4.93 15.37
C LYS A 201 -15.72 4.26 14.66
N GLY A 202 -16.71 5.03 14.21
CA GLY A 202 -17.91 4.48 13.57
C GLY A 202 -17.58 3.69 12.30
N LEU A 203 -16.70 4.23 11.46
CA LEU A 203 -16.23 3.54 10.24
C LEU A 203 -15.45 2.27 10.60
N ARG A 204 -14.52 2.36 11.56
CA ARG A 204 -13.71 1.22 12.04
C ARG A 204 -14.57 0.09 12.60
N THR A 205 -15.54 0.43 13.46
CA THR A 205 -16.44 -0.56 14.06
C THR A 205 -17.24 -1.31 13.01
N VAL A 206 -17.81 -0.62 12.01
CA VAL A 206 -18.55 -1.34 10.96
C VAL A 206 -17.63 -2.24 10.14
N PHE A 207 -16.41 -1.81 9.81
CA PHE A 207 -15.47 -2.69 9.14
C PHE A 207 -15.14 -3.96 9.96
N SER A 208 -14.84 -3.80 11.25
CA SER A 208 -14.60 -4.92 12.16
C SER A 208 -15.82 -5.85 12.24
N ASP A 209 -17.03 -5.30 12.33
CA ASP A 209 -18.27 -6.07 12.37
C ASP A 209 -18.47 -6.89 11.09
N ILE A 210 -18.18 -6.32 9.91
CA ILE A 210 -18.30 -7.03 8.62
C ILE A 210 -17.36 -8.24 8.58
N LEU A 211 -16.09 -8.05 9.00
CA LEU A 211 -15.13 -9.16 9.07
C LEU A 211 -15.54 -10.23 10.08
N GLU A 212 -16.03 -9.82 11.25
CA GLU A 212 -16.46 -10.74 12.30
C GLU A 212 -17.71 -11.54 11.88
N GLU A 213 -18.68 -10.89 11.22
CA GLU A 213 -19.89 -11.53 10.68
C GLU A 213 -19.53 -12.56 9.59
N ALA A 214 -18.65 -12.21 8.66
CA ALA A 214 -18.15 -13.13 7.65
C ALA A 214 -17.47 -14.34 8.28
N TRP A 215 -16.57 -14.13 9.25
CA TRP A 215 -15.91 -15.21 9.99
C TRP A 215 -16.92 -16.13 10.70
N LYS A 216 -17.89 -15.56 11.43
CA LYS A 216 -18.93 -16.31 12.16
C LYS A 216 -19.83 -17.12 11.23
N SER A 217 -20.11 -16.61 10.03
CA SER A 217 -20.89 -17.32 9.01
C SER A 217 -20.10 -18.43 8.30
N GLY A 218 -18.80 -18.56 8.58
CA GLY A 218 -17.91 -19.48 7.89
C GLY A 218 -17.49 -19.00 6.49
N ASP A 219 -17.78 -17.75 6.14
CA ASP A 219 -17.37 -17.16 4.88
C ASP A 219 -15.86 -16.87 4.90
N ARG A 220 -15.11 -17.77 4.26
CA ARG A 220 -13.65 -17.66 4.11
C ARG A 220 -13.22 -16.77 2.94
N ARG A 221 -14.16 -16.12 2.24
CA ARG A 221 -13.86 -15.30 1.06
C ARG A 221 -13.24 -13.94 1.39
N LEU A 222 -13.26 -13.50 2.66
CA LEU A 222 -12.69 -12.22 3.12
C LEU A 222 -11.24 -12.37 3.62
N GLY A 223 -10.35 -12.86 2.74
CA GLY A 223 -8.91 -12.74 2.95
C GLY A 223 -8.40 -11.31 2.74
N ILE A 224 -7.14 -11.04 3.08
CA ILE A 224 -6.52 -9.71 2.87
C ILE A 224 -6.66 -9.21 1.42
N PRO A 225 -6.49 -10.03 0.37
CA PRO A 225 -6.69 -9.59 -1.01
C PRO A 225 -8.10 -9.10 -1.35
N SER A 226 -9.11 -9.58 -0.62
CA SER A 226 -10.51 -9.24 -0.80
C SER A 226 -10.91 -7.91 -0.14
N ILE A 227 -10.12 -7.43 0.82
CA ILE A 227 -10.35 -6.14 1.47
C ILE A 227 -10.10 -5.03 0.42
N PRO A 228 -10.94 -4.00 0.29
CA PRO A 228 -10.68 -2.87 -0.60
C PRO A 228 -9.35 -2.18 -0.26
N THR A 229 -8.68 -1.60 -1.26
CA THR A 229 -7.45 -0.82 -1.01
C THR A 229 -7.75 0.45 -0.22
N LEU A 230 -8.88 1.10 -0.48
CA LEU A 230 -9.32 2.31 0.22
C LEU A 230 -10.83 2.29 0.42
N VAL A 231 -11.26 2.74 1.60
CA VAL A 231 -12.67 3.07 1.88
C VAL A 231 -12.71 4.47 2.46
N THR A 232 -13.45 5.37 1.83
CA THR A 232 -13.64 6.75 2.32
C THR A 232 -15.07 6.95 2.80
N SER A 233 -15.22 7.73 3.87
CA SER A 233 -16.52 8.17 4.37
C SER A 233 -16.38 9.52 5.06
N ASN A 234 -16.91 10.57 4.44
CA ASN A 234 -16.59 11.96 4.80
C ASN A 234 -15.04 12.15 4.78
N ASN A 235 -14.46 12.52 5.92
CA ASN A 235 -13.03 12.78 6.08
C ASN A 235 -12.28 11.60 6.73
N PHE A 236 -12.93 10.44 6.85
CA PHE A 236 -12.32 9.24 7.44
C PHE A 236 -12.00 8.24 6.35
N CYS A 237 -10.83 7.62 6.44
CA CYS A 237 -10.43 6.57 5.51
C CYS A 237 -10.02 5.30 6.26
N LEU A 238 -10.33 4.15 5.69
CA LEU A 238 -9.63 2.89 5.96
C LEU A 238 -8.77 2.57 4.75
N VAL A 239 -7.48 2.37 4.98
CA VAL A 239 -6.47 2.20 3.94
C VAL A 239 -5.77 0.87 4.14
N LYS A 240 -5.54 0.14 3.05
CA LYS A 240 -4.76 -1.09 3.08
C LYS A 240 -3.27 -0.78 3.14
N GLY A 241 -2.58 -1.31 4.14
CA GLY A 241 -1.14 -1.18 4.36
C GLY A 241 -0.31 -2.31 3.74
N ASN A 242 -0.54 -2.61 2.46
CA ASN A 242 0.09 -3.72 1.72
C ASN A 242 1.44 -3.36 1.07
N GLY A 243 1.98 -2.18 1.38
CA GLY A 243 3.26 -1.70 0.88
C GLY A 243 3.20 -0.86 -0.40
N ILE A 244 2.03 -0.58 -1.00
CA ILE A 244 1.97 0.32 -2.16
C ILE A 244 0.82 1.33 -2.02
N PRO A 245 1.09 2.61 -1.68
CA PRO A 245 2.37 3.14 -1.20
C PRO A 245 2.62 2.88 0.29
N PHE A 246 1.60 2.49 1.05
CA PHE A 246 1.67 2.49 2.51
C PHE A 246 2.12 1.16 3.09
N LEU A 247 3.15 1.19 3.94
CA LEU A 247 3.57 0.07 4.76
C LEU A 247 3.45 0.47 6.23
N VAL A 248 2.63 -0.24 6.99
CA VAL A 248 2.43 0.05 8.42
C VAL A 248 2.74 -1.19 9.24
N MET A 249 3.60 -1.01 10.23
CA MET A 249 3.98 -2.02 11.22
C MET A 249 3.63 -1.50 12.60
N LEU A 250 3.12 -2.37 13.47
CA LEU A 250 2.97 -2.03 14.87
C LEU A 250 4.26 -2.29 15.66
N ASN A 251 4.90 -3.43 15.37
CA ASN A 251 6.13 -3.94 16.00
C ASN A 251 6.95 -4.77 14.98
N LYS A 252 8.03 -5.45 15.40
CA LYS A 252 8.91 -6.28 14.54
C LYS A 252 8.13 -7.24 13.61
N ASP A 253 7.13 -7.95 14.15
CA ASP A 253 6.42 -9.03 13.43
C ASP A 253 4.91 -8.79 13.30
N GLU A 254 4.44 -7.59 13.59
CA GLU A 254 3.00 -7.26 13.59
C GLU A 254 2.67 -6.35 12.40
N TRP A 255 2.42 -6.98 11.26
CA TRP A 255 1.94 -6.30 10.07
C TRP A 255 0.53 -5.74 10.27
N VAL A 256 0.34 -4.49 9.88
CA VAL A 256 -0.95 -3.78 9.92
C VAL A 256 -1.49 -3.68 8.49
N PRO A 257 -2.21 -4.70 7.97
CA PRO A 257 -2.79 -4.66 6.63
C PRO A 257 -3.90 -3.63 6.48
N VAL A 258 -4.53 -3.16 7.55
CA VAL A 258 -5.54 -2.08 7.48
C VAL A 258 -5.30 -1.10 8.61
N PHE A 259 -5.23 0.18 8.26
CA PHE A 259 -5.15 1.29 9.21
C PHE A 259 -6.17 2.35 8.82
N SER A 260 -6.42 3.30 9.71
CA SER A 260 -7.30 4.43 9.45
C SER A 260 -6.55 5.74 9.45
N THR A 261 -7.06 6.70 8.69
CA THR A 261 -6.63 8.09 8.69
C THR A 261 -7.84 9.01 8.88
N ARG A 262 -7.54 10.28 9.18
CA ARG A 262 -8.51 11.37 9.20
C ARG A 262 -8.06 12.43 8.18
N HIS A 263 -8.93 13.41 7.93
CA HIS A 263 -8.65 14.65 7.20
C HIS A 263 -8.87 14.57 5.69
N ASN A 264 -7.86 14.20 4.90
CA ASN A 264 -7.87 14.41 3.45
C ASN A 264 -8.05 13.10 2.66
N SER A 265 -9.31 12.76 2.36
CA SER A 265 -9.63 11.55 1.58
C SER A 265 -9.22 11.66 0.11
N ALA A 266 -9.26 12.87 -0.46
CA ALA A 266 -8.83 13.12 -1.83
C ALA A 266 -7.31 12.89 -2.02
N LYS A 267 -6.50 13.28 -1.03
CA LYS A 267 -5.06 13.03 -0.99
C LYS A 267 -4.77 11.53 -1.05
N LEU A 268 -5.43 10.73 -0.21
CA LEU A 268 -5.24 9.28 -0.21
C LEU A 268 -5.68 8.62 -1.52
N ILE A 269 -6.77 9.10 -2.15
CA ILE A 269 -7.18 8.65 -3.48
C ILE A 269 -6.05 8.93 -4.49
N LEU A 270 -5.53 10.15 -4.52
CA LEU A 270 -4.45 10.53 -5.44
C LEU A 270 -3.15 9.77 -5.16
N GLU A 271 -2.77 9.56 -3.90
CA GLU A 271 -1.57 8.81 -3.53
C GLU A 271 -1.63 7.37 -4.04
N LEU A 272 -2.79 6.72 -3.91
CA LEU A 272 -3.02 5.37 -4.44
C LEU A 272 -3.01 5.36 -5.98
N VAL A 273 -3.77 6.25 -6.61
CA VAL A 273 -3.84 6.36 -8.08
C VAL A 273 -2.46 6.62 -8.67
N TRP A 274 -1.71 7.59 -8.14
CA TRP A 274 -0.37 7.94 -8.60
C TRP A 274 0.61 6.81 -8.36
N SER A 275 0.53 6.12 -7.22
CA SER A 275 1.37 4.96 -6.95
C SER A 275 1.14 3.84 -7.97
N LYS A 276 -0.12 3.59 -8.36
CA LYS A 276 -0.43 2.60 -9.40
C LYS A 276 0.04 3.03 -10.77
N ILE A 277 -0.18 4.28 -11.17
CA ILE A 277 0.32 4.82 -12.44
C ILE A 277 1.85 4.72 -12.50
N GLY A 278 2.54 5.19 -11.46
CA GLY A 278 4.00 5.14 -11.38
C GLY A 278 4.55 3.73 -11.48
N THR A 279 3.89 2.76 -10.82
CA THR A 279 4.23 1.34 -10.91
C THR A 279 3.97 0.77 -12.31
N TYR A 280 2.77 1.01 -12.86
CA TYR A 280 2.33 0.45 -14.14
C TYR A 280 3.18 0.95 -15.32
N PHE A 281 3.54 2.23 -15.34
CA PHE A 281 4.33 2.84 -16.41
C PHE A 281 5.82 2.94 -16.09
N LYS A 282 6.27 2.47 -14.91
CA LYS A 282 7.63 2.68 -14.40
C LYS A 282 8.05 4.16 -14.45
N ALA A 283 7.12 5.05 -14.08
CA ALA A 283 7.25 6.50 -14.18
C ALA A 283 7.36 7.16 -12.80
N LYS A 284 8.19 8.21 -12.70
CA LYS A 284 8.22 9.07 -11.51
C LYS A 284 7.01 10.00 -11.52
N MET A 285 6.18 9.91 -10.48
CA MET A 285 5.08 10.84 -10.25
C MET A 285 5.58 12.10 -9.52
N PRO A 286 4.95 13.27 -9.71
CA PRO A 286 5.41 14.52 -9.12
C PRO A 286 4.99 14.61 -7.65
N TRP A 287 5.63 13.83 -6.77
CA TRP A 287 5.40 13.85 -5.33
C TRP A 287 5.68 15.26 -4.72
N ASP A 288 5.30 15.49 -3.46
CA ASP A 288 5.70 16.73 -2.76
C ASP A 288 7.13 16.66 -2.23
N ASP A 289 7.51 17.57 -1.33
CA ASP A 289 8.79 17.52 -0.58
C ASP A 289 9.10 16.14 0.00
N GLY A 290 8.07 15.31 0.23
CA GLY A 290 8.22 13.94 0.69
C GLY A 290 8.38 13.85 2.21
N LEU A 291 8.53 14.94 2.96
CA LEU A 291 8.66 14.86 4.41
C LEU A 291 7.33 14.58 5.10
N HIS A 292 6.21 15.08 4.58
CA HIS A 292 4.90 14.76 5.13
C HIS A 292 4.64 13.26 5.19
N MET A 293 4.07 12.80 6.29
CA MET A 293 3.48 11.47 6.44
C MET A 293 2.06 11.60 6.94
N ASP A 294 1.16 10.74 6.44
CA ASP A 294 -0.20 10.70 6.97
C ASP A 294 -0.21 10.26 8.43
N SER A 295 -1.07 10.90 9.21
CA SER A 295 -1.34 10.51 10.58
C SER A 295 -2.21 9.24 10.63
N VAL A 296 -1.58 8.09 10.77
CA VAL A 296 -2.24 6.76 10.74
C VAL A 296 -2.56 6.22 12.14
N GLN A 297 -3.63 5.42 12.24
CA GLN A 297 -3.94 4.60 13.42
C GLN A 297 -4.17 3.14 13.01
N PRO A 298 -3.43 2.16 13.58
CA PRO A 298 -3.56 0.76 13.19
C PRO A 298 -4.97 0.25 13.49
N LEU A 299 -5.56 -0.55 12.60
CA LEU A 299 -6.89 -1.15 12.79
C LEU A 299 -6.81 -2.67 12.85
N LEU A 300 -6.31 -3.28 11.79
CA LEU A 300 -6.21 -4.72 11.66
C LEU A 300 -4.74 -5.10 11.72
N VAL A 301 -4.37 -5.97 12.66
CA VAL A 301 -3.08 -6.66 12.70
C VAL A 301 -3.30 -8.06 12.16
N ALA A 302 -2.49 -8.49 11.19
CA ALA A 302 -2.60 -9.82 10.61
C ALA A 302 -1.30 -10.59 10.69
N LYS A 303 -1.44 -11.88 10.98
CA LYS A 303 -0.35 -12.85 10.93
C LYS A 303 -0.78 -14.06 10.11
N ALA A 304 0.02 -14.43 9.13
CA ALA A 304 -0.17 -15.70 8.43
C ALA A 304 0.14 -16.84 9.41
N GLY A 305 -0.72 -17.85 9.44
CA GLY A 305 -0.59 -18.97 10.36
C GLY A 305 -1.42 -20.16 9.93
N GLU A 306 -1.36 -21.22 10.72
CA GLU A 306 -2.08 -22.46 10.45
C GLU A 306 -2.88 -22.83 11.69
N ILE A 307 -4.18 -23.12 11.51
CA ILE A 307 -5.07 -23.60 12.57
C ILE A 307 -5.67 -24.92 12.10
N ASN A 308 -5.42 -26.00 12.84
CA ASN A 308 -5.93 -27.35 12.55
C ASN A 308 -5.61 -27.86 11.13
N GLY A 309 -4.39 -27.64 10.63
CA GLY A 309 -4.01 -28.09 9.28
C GLY A 309 -4.42 -27.15 8.15
N VAL A 310 -5.10 -26.04 8.46
CA VAL A 310 -5.59 -25.08 7.47
C VAL A 310 -4.82 -23.78 7.60
N GLY A 311 -4.06 -23.45 6.56
CA GLY A 311 -3.40 -22.15 6.42
C GLY A 311 -4.43 -21.03 6.31
N GLY A 312 -4.18 -19.93 6.99
CA GLY A 312 -5.11 -18.80 7.09
C GLY A 312 -4.47 -17.55 7.66
N TRP A 313 -5.28 -16.50 7.76
CA TRP A 313 -4.89 -15.26 8.41
C TRP A 313 -5.48 -15.20 9.82
N ILE A 314 -4.64 -14.92 10.80
CA ILE A 314 -5.07 -14.60 12.17
C ILE A 314 -5.19 -13.09 12.25
N TYR A 315 -6.40 -12.61 12.49
CA TYR A 315 -6.72 -11.19 12.59
C TYR A 315 -6.92 -10.76 14.04
N ASN A 316 -6.31 -9.63 14.40
CA ASN A 316 -6.57 -8.94 15.66
C ASN A 316 -6.90 -7.48 15.36
N THR A 317 -8.03 -6.99 15.87
CA THR A 317 -8.39 -5.58 15.78
C THR A 317 -7.77 -4.78 16.93
N LYS A 318 -7.34 -3.56 16.65
CA LYS A 318 -6.89 -2.59 17.65
C LYS A 318 -8.00 -1.57 17.82
N GLU A 319 -8.57 -1.49 19.01
CA GLU A 319 -9.69 -0.60 19.29
C GLU A 319 -9.24 0.56 20.19
N PHE A 320 -9.56 1.78 19.77
CA PHE A 320 -9.22 3.00 20.49
C PHE A 320 -10.49 3.77 20.87
N LYS A 321 -10.42 4.55 21.95
CA LYS A 321 -11.48 5.53 22.27
C LYS A 321 -11.37 6.70 21.29
N GLU A 322 -12.49 7.28 20.86
CA GLU A 322 -12.51 8.38 19.87
C GLU A 322 -11.57 9.54 20.25
N LYS A 323 -11.57 9.94 21.52
CA LYS A 323 -10.68 10.99 22.05
C LYS A 323 -9.17 10.71 21.89
N HIS A 324 -8.78 9.46 21.63
CA HIS A 324 -7.40 9.06 21.40
C HIS A 324 -7.11 8.85 19.91
N MET A 325 -8.13 8.96 19.06
CA MET A 325 -8.01 8.93 17.60
C MET A 325 -8.02 10.33 16.99
N GLU A 326 -8.57 11.34 17.67
CA GLU A 326 -8.43 12.74 17.29
C GLU A 326 -6.94 13.16 17.35
N ARG A 327 -6.43 13.62 16.21
CA ARG A 327 -5.02 13.95 15.98
C ARG A 327 -4.88 14.88 14.79
N GLU A 328 -3.85 15.71 14.78
CA GLU A 328 -3.48 16.53 13.62
C GLU A 328 -2.81 15.66 12.53
N ASP A 329 -2.74 16.20 11.31
CA ASP A 329 -2.00 15.63 10.19
C ASP A 329 -0.68 16.38 9.99
N ASP A 330 0.23 16.23 10.95
CA ASP A 330 1.50 16.95 11.02
C ASP A 330 2.70 16.01 11.19
N ASN A 331 2.51 14.70 10.95
CA ASN A 331 3.59 13.74 11.02
C ASN A 331 4.62 14.03 9.92
N LEU A 332 5.90 14.02 10.33
CA LEU A 332 7.03 14.17 9.44
C LEU A 332 7.86 12.90 9.44
N TRP A 333 8.35 12.56 8.27
CA TRP A 333 9.31 11.49 8.09
C TRP A 333 10.64 11.85 8.71
N SER A 334 11.31 10.82 9.21
CA SER A 334 12.70 10.89 9.67
C SER A 334 13.43 9.61 9.24
N PRO A 335 14.76 9.70 9.03
CA PRO A 335 15.59 8.53 8.80
C PRO A 335 15.58 7.61 10.04
N SER A 336 15.97 6.35 9.85
CA SER A 336 16.09 5.42 10.97
C SER A 336 17.28 5.79 11.84
N VAL A 337 17.05 5.96 13.15
CA VAL A 337 18.10 6.21 14.14
C VAL A 337 18.76 4.89 14.50
N ILE A 338 20.09 4.87 14.52
CA ILE A 338 20.89 3.69 14.85
C ILE A 338 22.02 4.03 15.83
N GLY A 339 22.44 3.04 16.60
CA GLY A 339 23.50 3.18 17.60
C GLY A 339 24.90 2.97 17.02
N LYS A 340 25.89 3.10 17.90
CA LYS A 340 27.32 2.97 17.57
C LYS A 340 27.68 1.60 16.98
N ALA A 341 27.07 0.55 17.52
CA ALA A 341 27.34 -0.82 17.09
C ALA A 341 26.82 -1.04 15.65
N GLU A 342 25.63 -0.54 15.35
CA GLU A 342 25.03 -0.60 14.02
C GLU A 342 25.83 0.24 13.02
N VAL A 343 26.27 1.46 13.38
CA VAL A 343 27.15 2.28 12.54
C VAL A 343 28.44 1.52 12.21
N SER A 344 29.13 0.96 13.21
CA SER A 344 30.34 0.18 12.98
C SER A 344 30.09 -1.05 12.10
N ALA A 345 28.95 -1.71 12.26
CA ALA A 345 28.58 -2.86 11.44
C ALA A 345 28.30 -2.45 9.99
N ILE A 346 27.61 -1.33 9.75
CA ILE A 346 27.35 -0.80 8.41
C ILE A 346 28.65 -0.34 7.73
N ASP A 347 29.60 0.25 8.47
CA ASP A 347 30.91 0.60 7.91
C ASP A 347 31.70 -0.65 7.47
N ILE A 348 31.71 -1.71 8.28
CA ILE A 348 32.35 -2.98 7.89
C ILE A 348 31.61 -3.61 6.70
N MET A 349 30.29 -3.56 6.69
CA MET A 349 29.44 -4.01 5.58
C MET A 349 29.82 -3.29 4.29
N ALA A 350 29.98 -1.96 4.33
CA ALA A 350 30.40 -1.15 3.18
C ALA A 350 31.78 -1.56 2.67
N MET A 351 32.75 -1.77 3.57
CA MET A 351 34.10 -2.25 3.21
C MET A 351 34.10 -3.67 2.63
N ARG A 352 33.07 -4.47 2.91
CA ARG A 352 32.90 -5.84 2.41
C ARG A 352 31.92 -5.94 1.23
N GLY A 353 31.68 -4.84 0.52
CA GLY A 353 30.87 -4.84 -0.70
C GLY A 353 29.36 -4.91 -0.44
N GLY A 354 28.91 -4.48 0.74
CA GLY A 354 27.49 -4.43 1.11
C GLY A 354 26.98 -5.64 1.88
N TYR A 355 27.86 -6.53 2.32
CA TYR A 355 27.51 -7.75 3.07
C TYR A 355 28.22 -7.80 4.42
N LEU A 356 27.46 -8.04 5.49
CA LEU A 356 27.96 -8.28 6.84
C LEU A 356 27.79 -9.75 7.19
N LEU A 357 28.88 -10.47 7.40
CA LEU A 357 28.86 -11.87 7.79
C LEU A 357 28.45 -12.01 9.27
N LEU A 358 27.51 -12.90 9.55
CA LEU A 358 26.98 -13.22 10.88
C LEU A 358 27.71 -14.42 11.48
N ASP A 359 29.01 -14.25 11.77
CA ASP A 359 29.87 -15.30 12.29
C ASP A 359 30.40 -15.02 13.71
N GLY A 360 31.17 -15.98 14.24
CA GLY A 360 31.79 -15.89 15.56
C GLY A 360 32.77 -14.73 15.68
N ASP A 361 33.52 -14.43 14.62
CA ASP A 361 34.51 -13.35 14.60
C ASP A 361 33.82 -11.98 14.68
N MET A 362 32.74 -11.78 13.92
CA MET A 362 31.90 -10.58 13.99
C MET A 362 31.27 -10.43 15.36
N ASN A 363 30.76 -11.53 15.93
CA ASN A 363 30.19 -11.52 17.27
C ASN A 363 31.23 -11.16 18.34
N GLU A 364 32.46 -11.69 18.26
CA GLU A 364 33.55 -11.34 19.17
C GLU A 364 33.91 -9.85 19.04
N TYR A 365 34.02 -9.34 17.81
CA TYR A 365 34.29 -7.94 17.53
C TYR A 365 33.24 -7.02 18.17
N LEU A 366 31.95 -7.24 17.88
CA LEU A 366 30.86 -6.41 18.39
C LEU A 366 30.73 -6.51 19.92
N THR A 367 30.92 -7.71 20.49
CA THR A 367 30.88 -7.91 21.94
C THR A 367 32.02 -7.15 22.62
N ARG A 368 33.23 -7.21 22.06
CA ARG A 368 34.42 -6.55 22.63
C ARG A 368 34.36 -5.03 22.50
N MET A 369 33.92 -4.52 21.35
CA MET A 369 33.97 -3.08 21.05
C MET A 369 32.72 -2.33 21.53
N HIS A 370 31.57 -2.98 21.54
CA HIS A 370 30.28 -2.34 21.80
C HIS A 370 29.43 -3.03 22.87
N GLY A 371 29.84 -4.19 23.39
CA GLY A 371 29.10 -4.91 24.44
C GLY A 371 27.78 -5.53 23.97
N VAL A 372 27.60 -5.69 22.67
CA VAL A 372 26.40 -6.27 22.05
C VAL A 372 26.76 -7.44 21.13
N THR A 373 25.85 -8.38 20.97
CA THR A 373 26.05 -9.52 20.06
C THR A 373 25.74 -9.16 18.62
N VAL A 374 26.23 -9.98 17.69
CA VAL A 374 25.90 -9.81 16.26
C VAL A 374 24.39 -9.94 16.00
N ASP A 375 23.70 -10.83 16.71
CA ASP A 375 22.25 -11.02 16.59
C ASP A 375 21.47 -9.80 17.08
N GLN A 376 21.95 -9.10 18.11
CA GLN A 376 21.32 -7.87 18.60
C GLN A 376 21.43 -6.76 17.57
N VAL A 377 22.62 -6.57 16.98
CA VAL A 377 22.84 -5.59 15.91
C VAL A 377 22.00 -5.94 14.68
N ALA A 378 21.98 -7.21 14.29
CA ALA A 378 21.15 -7.72 13.21
C ALA A 378 19.67 -7.36 13.40
N ASP A 379 19.15 -7.58 14.61
CA ASP A 379 17.77 -7.29 14.95
C ASP A 379 17.44 -5.80 14.85
N VAL A 380 18.33 -4.92 15.28
CA VAL A 380 18.16 -3.46 15.15
C VAL A 380 18.18 -3.05 13.68
N LEU A 381 19.14 -3.55 12.89
CA LEU A 381 19.23 -3.26 11.45
C LEU A 381 17.98 -3.72 10.70
N ILE A 382 17.47 -4.91 10.97
CA ILE A 382 16.22 -5.42 10.36
C ILE A 382 15.02 -4.56 10.77
N GLN A 383 14.96 -4.09 12.02
CA GLN A 383 13.89 -3.23 12.49
C GLN A 383 13.83 -1.87 11.77
N THR A 384 14.96 -1.38 11.24
CA THR A 384 14.96 -0.18 10.36
C THR A 384 14.19 -0.40 9.06
N ARG A 385 13.93 -1.66 8.66
CA ARG A 385 13.32 -2.03 7.38
C ARG A 385 14.16 -1.65 6.16
N LEU A 386 15.46 -1.42 6.35
CA LEU A 386 16.41 -1.11 5.28
C LEU A 386 17.37 -2.27 4.99
N PHE A 387 17.40 -3.28 5.87
CA PHE A 387 18.30 -4.42 5.80
C PHE A 387 17.53 -5.74 5.91
N MET A 388 18.11 -6.79 5.36
CA MET A 388 17.58 -8.15 5.39
C MET A 388 18.69 -9.19 5.56
N VAL A 389 18.31 -10.36 6.06
CA VAL A 389 19.14 -11.55 6.16
C VAL A 389 19.12 -12.31 4.83
N ASP A 390 20.31 -12.67 4.37
CA ASP A 390 20.59 -13.44 3.16
C ASP A 390 21.59 -14.55 3.51
N GLY A 391 21.09 -15.73 3.86
CA GLY A 391 21.91 -16.83 4.38
C GLY A 391 22.61 -16.46 5.69
N GLU A 392 23.93 -16.49 5.68
CA GLU A 392 24.79 -16.11 6.82
C GLU A 392 25.12 -14.61 6.84
N TYR A 393 24.50 -13.80 5.98
CA TYR A 393 24.80 -12.38 5.84
C TYR A 393 23.62 -11.48 6.15
N ILE A 394 23.92 -10.22 6.49
CA ILE A 394 23.00 -9.09 6.39
C ILE A 394 23.44 -8.18 5.27
N LYS A 395 22.47 -7.71 4.50
CA LYS A 395 22.69 -6.72 3.44
C LYS A 395 21.54 -5.72 3.32
N PRO A 396 21.74 -4.57 2.67
CA PRO A 396 20.66 -3.65 2.35
C PRO A 396 19.57 -4.28 1.48
N ILE A 397 18.32 -3.85 1.68
CA ILE A 397 17.18 -4.18 0.81
C ILE A 397 17.21 -3.37 -0.48
N HIS A 398 17.66 -2.11 -0.39
CA HIS A 398 17.71 -1.17 -1.49
C HIS A 398 19.09 -1.16 -2.16
N PRO A 399 19.19 -0.91 -3.47
CA PRO A 399 20.49 -0.79 -4.15
C PRO A 399 21.39 0.32 -3.59
N GLN A 400 20.78 1.33 -2.97
CA GLN A 400 21.46 2.47 -2.37
C GLN A 400 20.99 2.64 -0.92
N THR A 401 21.96 2.73 -0.01
CA THR A 401 21.72 3.04 1.40
C THR A 401 22.71 4.11 1.84
N PHE A 402 22.20 5.13 2.52
CA PHE A 402 22.94 6.31 2.96
C PHE A 402 23.02 6.31 4.48
N LEU A 403 24.22 6.55 5.01
CA LEU A 403 24.52 6.64 6.43
C LEU A 403 25.12 8.01 6.74
N ILE A 404 24.57 8.69 7.75
CA ILE A 404 25.24 9.80 8.45
C ILE A 404 25.71 9.29 9.80
N THR A 405 26.98 9.55 10.12
CA THR A 405 27.56 9.28 11.44
C THR A 405 27.70 10.58 12.22
N ASN A 406 27.13 10.62 13.42
CA ASN A 406 27.18 11.75 14.34
C ASN A 406 28.52 11.78 15.11
N GLU A 407 28.81 12.91 15.77
CA GLU A 407 30.01 13.05 16.61
C GLU A 407 30.06 12.05 17.78
N ASP A 408 28.89 11.63 18.28
CA ASP A 408 28.78 10.61 19.32
C ASP A 408 28.83 9.17 18.77
N GLU A 409 29.16 9.00 17.49
CA GLU A 409 29.24 7.72 16.76
C GLU A 409 27.89 7.00 16.58
N SER A 410 26.77 7.59 17.01
CA SER A 410 25.44 7.15 16.56
C SER A 410 25.20 7.60 15.10
N GLY A 411 24.07 7.23 14.51
CA GLY A 411 23.82 7.65 13.14
C GLY A 411 22.38 7.61 12.69
N PHE A 412 22.22 8.04 11.44
CA PHE A 412 20.95 8.03 10.71
C PHE A 412 21.13 7.26 9.41
N VAL A 413 20.20 6.36 9.11
CA VAL A 413 20.22 5.55 7.89
C VAL A 413 18.92 5.66 7.11
N ALA A 414 19.02 5.83 5.80
CA ALA A 414 17.89 5.92 4.87
C ALA A 414 18.27 5.45 3.46
N TYR A 415 17.28 5.25 2.59
CA TYR A 415 17.49 4.90 1.17
C TYR A 415 17.05 6.01 0.20
N GLU A 416 16.20 6.95 0.63
CA GLU A 416 15.67 8.04 -0.20
C GLU A 416 16.51 9.30 0.00
N VAL A 417 17.57 9.48 -0.79
CA VAL A 417 18.50 10.63 -0.63
C VAL A 417 17.80 11.98 -0.70
N GLU A 418 16.87 12.18 -1.64
CA GLU A 418 16.13 13.45 -1.79
C GLU A 418 15.36 13.81 -0.51
N ARG A 419 14.72 12.81 0.12
CA ARG A 419 13.97 12.97 1.37
C ARG A 419 14.90 13.14 2.57
N PHE A 420 16.04 12.45 2.56
CA PHE A 420 17.05 12.54 3.62
C PHE A 420 17.74 13.90 3.62
N ASP A 421 18.06 14.46 2.44
CA ASP A 421 18.61 15.81 2.27
C ASP A 421 17.66 16.87 2.87
N LEU A 422 16.37 16.75 2.59
CA LEU A 422 15.34 17.66 3.12
C LEU A 422 15.25 17.57 4.64
N TRP A 423 15.23 16.35 5.19
CA TRP A 423 15.25 16.16 6.64
C TRP A 423 16.52 16.75 7.27
N CYS A 424 17.67 16.57 6.64
CA CYS A 424 18.94 17.14 7.09
C CYS A 424 18.89 18.68 7.13
N ALA A 425 18.32 19.30 6.09
CA ALA A 425 18.15 20.76 6.02
C ALA A 425 17.24 21.29 7.14
N GLU A 426 16.11 20.62 7.41
CA GLU A 426 15.19 21.02 8.49
C GLU A 426 15.78 20.85 9.89
N ASN A 427 16.64 19.84 10.08
CA ASN A 427 17.22 19.50 11.38
C ASN A 427 18.64 20.06 11.59
N SER A 428 19.15 20.87 10.64
CA SER A 428 20.52 21.42 10.67
C SER A 428 21.60 20.35 10.79
N VAL A 429 21.39 19.18 10.19
CA VAL A 429 22.35 18.08 10.13
C VAL A 429 23.14 18.19 8.82
N PRO A 430 24.49 18.17 8.83
CA PRO A 430 25.27 18.17 7.60
C PRO A 430 25.03 16.90 6.76
N ALA A 431 24.69 17.09 5.49
CA ALA A 431 24.44 16.02 4.52
C ALA A 431 25.75 15.37 4.03
N HIS A 432 26.52 14.79 4.95
CA HIS A 432 27.77 14.06 4.65
C HIS A 432 27.54 12.56 4.78
N TYR A 433 27.33 11.90 3.65
CA TYR A 433 26.94 10.49 3.61
C TYR A 433 28.14 9.57 3.39
N MET A 434 28.16 8.46 4.13
CA MET A 434 28.70 7.21 3.60
C MET A 434 27.58 6.51 2.82
N CYS A 435 27.92 5.93 1.67
CA CYS A 435 26.95 5.26 0.81
C CYS A 435 27.36 3.81 0.54
N ILE A 436 26.42 2.89 0.69
CA ILE A 436 26.54 1.52 0.18
C ILE A 436 25.81 1.45 -1.15
N TYR A 437 26.53 1.02 -2.19
CA TYR A 437 26.00 0.74 -3.52
C TYR A 437 26.13 -0.75 -3.81
N LEU A 438 25.00 -1.45 -3.90
CA LEU A 438 24.98 -2.84 -4.35
C LEU A 438 25.06 -2.85 -5.88
N VAL A 439 26.13 -3.45 -6.41
CA VAL A 439 26.33 -3.61 -7.85
C VAL A 439 25.77 -4.97 -8.26
N GLY A 440 24.48 -5.02 -8.58
CA GLY A 440 23.79 -6.23 -9.02
C GLY A 440 22.26 -6.10 -8.96
N ASP A 441 21.63 -6.47 -10.07
CA ASP A 441 20.19 -6.72 -10.31
C ASP A 441 19.23 -5.51 -10.29
N GLU A 442 19.10 -4.86 -11.47
CA GLU A 442 17.91 -4.07 -11.87
C GLU A 442 16.75 -4.98 -12.31
#